data_AF-A0A7L4IG56-F1
#
_entry.id   AF-A0A7L4IG56-F1
#
_cell.length_a   1.000
_cell.length_b   1.000
_cell.length_c   1.000
_cell.angle_alpha   90.00
_cell.angle_beta   90.00
_cell.angle_gamma   90.00
#
_symmetry.space_group_name_H-M   'P 1'
#
loop_
_entity.id
_entity.type
_entity.pdbx_description
1 polymer ?
#
loop_
_entity_poly.entity_id
_entity_poly.type
_entity_poly.pdbx_seq_one_letter_code
_entity_poly.pdbx_strand_id
1 'polypeptide(L)'
;AAHGARKMEDYGRFLALLASALLVGFVSVVLSLVWVFQYRGGVSWDGGSREFNWHPVLIIMGFVFIQGIAIIVYRLPWTWKCSKLLMKFIHAGLNTIAMILAIVALVAAFDFHNAGNYPNMYSLHSWIGLTAVIFYCLQLFFGVAVFLLPFAPVRLRAALMPIHVYSGLTIFATVIATSLMGITEKLLFVLQNPSYSDSPPEAILVNCLGFLLVIFGSLILWMASRPHWKRPPEENTKILRPIGATPEGTEAESTMTNNSNADKSDPRSNTEAARKQNIKFDEAGQRTTM
;
A
#
# COMPACT_ATOMS: atom_id res chain seq x y z
N ALA A 1 -20.79 -28.50 3.59
CA ALA A 1 -19.65 -28.49 2.66
C ALA A 1 -18.59 -27.52 3.19
N ALA A 2 -17.45 -28.06 3.64
CA ALA A 2 -16.34 -27.29 4.19
C ALA A 2 -15.83 -26.31 3.12
N HIS A 3 -16.01 -25.01 3.36
CA HIS A 3 -15.40 -23.96 2.53
C HIS A 3 -13.90 -24.02 2.77
N GLY A 4 -13.18 -24.62 1.82
CA GLY A 4 -11.73 -24.70 1.82
C GLY A 4 -11.14 -23.29 1.83
N ALA A 5 -10.75 -22.81 3.01
CA ALA A 5 -9.97 -21.59 3.12
C ALA A 5 -8.70 -21.79 2.28
N ARG A 6 -8.47 -20.92 1.28
CA ARG A 6 -7.25 -20.95 0.49
C ARG A 6 -6.06 -20.83 1.45
N LYS A 7 -5.35 -21.93 1.66
CA LYS A 7 -4.15 -21.97 2.50
C LYS A 7 -3.10 -21.11 1.80
N MET A 8 -2.49 -20.16 2.52
CA MET A 8 -1.40 -19.35 1.97
C MET A 8 -0.28 -20.29 1.51
N GLU A 9 0.10 -20.18 0.25
CA GLU A 9 1.30 -20.83 -0.29
C GLU A 9 2.53 -20.28 0.43
N ASP A 10 3.44 -21.17 0.83
CA ASP A 10 4.66 -20.81 1.56
C ASP A 10 4.45 -20.08 2.90
N TYR A 11 3.38 -20.40 3.63
CA TYR A 11 3.07 -19.81 4.94
C TYR A 11 4.26 -19.77 5.92
N GLY A 12 5.05 -20.86 6.00
CA GLY A 12 6.23 -20.90 6.86
C GLY A 12 7.31 -19.89 6.47
N ARG A 13 7.56 -19.71 5.17
CA ARG A 13 8.49 -18.69 4.66
C ARG A 13 7.97 -17.28 4.90
N PHE A 14 6.66 -17.06 4.70
CA PHE A 14 6.02 -15.78 5.02
C PHE A 14 6.23 -15.42 6.49
N LEU A 15 5.98 -16.37 7.41
CA LEU A 15 6.12 -16.13 8.85
C LEU A 15 7.57 -15.84 9.23
N ALA A 16 8.54 -16.58 8.67
CA ALA A 16 9.96 -16.33 8.89
C ALA A 16 10.39 -14.94 8.41
N LEU A 17 9.94 -14.51 7.23
CA LEU A 17 10.22 -13.18 6.68
C LEU A 17 9.54 -12.07 7.49
N LEU A 18 8.29 -12.28 7.91
CA LEU A 18 7.60 -11.33 8.78
C LEU A 18 8.33 -11.17 10.13
N ALA A 19 8.70 -12.29 10.77
CA ALA A 19 9.44 -12.26 12.02
C ALA A 19 10.80 -11.56 11.85
N SER A 20 11.50 -11.84 10.75
CA SER A 20 12.76 -11.17 10.41
C SER A 20 12.57 -9.66 10.21
N ALA A 21 11.55 -9.24 9.46
CA ALA A 21 11.26 -7.83 9.22
C ALA A 21 10.89 -7.10 10.53
N LEU A 22 10.07 -7.72 11.38
CA LEU A 22 9.72 -7.15 12.69
C LEU A 22 10.93 -7.04 13.60
N LEU A 23 11.78 -8.07 13.66
CA LEU A 23 13.01 -8.06 14.45
C LEU A 23 13.97 -6.96 13.97
N VAL A 24 14.29 -6.93 12.68
CA VAL A 24 15.22 -5.94 12.10
C VAL A 24 14.69 -4.53 12.25
N GLY A 25 13.39 -4.32 12.03
CA GLY A 25 12.74 -3.02 12.20
C GLY A 25 12.74 -2.56 13.66
N PHE A 26 12.41 -3.46 14.59
CA PHE A 26 12.44 -3.16 16.02
C PHE A 26 13.85 -2.83 16.51
N VAL A 27 14.85 -3.63 16.12
CA VAL A 27 16.26 -3.36 16.44
C VAL A 27 16.70 -2.03 15.85
N SER A 28 16.27 -1.66 14.65
CA SER A 28 16.57 -0.34 14.06
C SER A 28 16.05 0.81 14.92
N VAL A 29 14.82 0.71 15.45
CA VAL A 29 14.25 1.72 16.36
C VAL A 29 15.01 1.76 17.68
N VAL A 30 15.37 0.59 18.24
CA VAL A 30 16.17 0.54 19.48
C VAL A 30 17.55 1.16 19.27
N LEU A 31 18.22 0.87 18.15
CA LEU A 31 19.54 1.43 17.86
C LEU A 31 19.49 2.94 17.60
N SER A 32 18.43 3.47 17.00
CA SER A 32 18.28 4.93 16.86
C SER A 32 18.10 5.61 18.21
N LEU A 33 17.37 4.99 19.15
CA LEU A 33 17.27 5.45 20.53
C LEU A 33 18.61 5.35 21.27
N VAL A 34 19.32 4.21 21.15
CA VAL A 34 20.65 4.04 21.75
C VAL A 34 21.62 5.08 21.20
N TRP A 35 21.61 5.34 19.89
CA TRP A 35 22.41 6.40 19.28
C TRP A 35 22.14 7.75 19.94
N VAL A 36 20.88 8.15 20.04
CA VAL A 36 20.51 9.45 20.59
C VAL A 36 20.83 9.57 22.08
N PHE A 37 20.46 8.57 22.89
CA PHE A 37 20.61 8.66 24.34
C PHE A 37 22.05 8.42 24.82
N GLN A 38 22.78 7.48 24.22
CA GLN A 38 24.15 7.18 24.65
C GLN A 38 25.17 8.13 24.05
N TYR A 39 24.98 8.56 22.80
CA TYR A 39 25.99 9.36 22.12
C TYR A 39 25.61 10.82 21.95
N ARG A 40 24.33 11.17 21.79
CA ARG A 40 23.89 12.54 21.43
C ARG A 40 23.22 13.32 22.57
N GLY A 41 23.28 12.81 23.80
CA GLY A 41 22.79 13.51 24.99
C GLY A 41 21.27 13.49 25.19
N GLY A 42 20.57 12.59 24.50
CA GLY A 42 19.12 12.39 24.66
C GLY A 42 18.26 13.38 23.87
N VAL A 43 17.05 13.64 24.36
CA VAL A 43 16.02 14.46 23.69
C VAL A 43 15.50 15.58 24.57
N SER A 44 15.10 16.69 23.96
CA SER A 44 14.42 17.84 24.56
C SER A 44 13.50 18.51 23.53
N TRP A 45 12.82 19.58 23.91
CA TRP A 45 12.07 20.45 22.99
C TRP A 45 12.40 21.92 23.35
N ASP A 46 13.64 22.32 23.05
CA ASP A 46 14.28 23.58 23.47
C ASP A 46 14.99 24.34 22.32
N GLY A 47 14.76 23.96 21.06
CA GLY A 47 15.46 24.45 19.87
C GLY A 47 16.91 24.00 19.74
N GLY A 48 17.42 23.20 20.69
CA GLY A 48 18.81 22.75 20.73
C GLY A 48 19.08 21.46 19.95
N SER A 49 20.31 20.98 20.02
CA SER A 49 20.74 19.73 19.36
C SER A 49 19.95 18.50 19.82
N ARG A 50 19.48 18.50 21.06
CA ARG A 50 18.63 17.45 21.64
C ARG A 50 17.20 17.49 21.11
N GLU A 51 16.71 18.65 20.66
CA GLU A 51 15.44 18.70 19.93
C GLU A 51 15.61 18.08 18.54
N PHE A 52 16.68 18.42 17.82
CA PHE A 52 17.00 17.79 16.53
C PHE A 52 17.07 16.27 16.61
N ASN A 53 17.50 15.69 17.74
CA ASN A 53 17.57 14.24 17.92
C ASN A 53 16.21 13.53 17.80
N TRP A 54 15.08 14.24 17.97
CA TRP A 54 13.76 13.69 17.61
C TRP A 54 13.65 13.36 16.12
N HIS A 55 14.32 14.11 15.25
CA HIS A 55 14.22 13.93 13.80
C HIS A 55 14.56 12.50 13.36
N PRO A 56 15.79 11.97 13.59
CA PRO A 56 16.12 10.61 13.17
C PRO A 56 15.28 9.54 13.88
N VAL A 57 14.97 9.71 15.18
CA VAL A 57 14.19 8.73 15.95
C VAL A 57 12.77 8.60 15.39
N LEU A 58 12.09 9.72 15.18
CA LEU A 58 10.70 9.75 14.71
C LEU A 58 10.59 9.35 13.23
N ILE A 59 11.57 9.70 12.39
CA ILE A 59 11.61 9.24 10.98
C ILE A 59 11.80 7.72 10.92
N ILE A 60 12.75 7.15 11.68
CA ILE A 60 12.98 5.70 11.68
C ILE A 60 11.78 4.95 12.28
N MET A 61 11.18 5.46 13.35
CA MET A 61 10.02 4.83 13.97
C MET A 61 8.76 4.94 13.10
N GLY A 62 8.41 6.14 12.64
CA GLY A 62 7.19 6.40 11.89
C GLY A 62 7.31 6.02 10.41
N PHE A 63 8.19 6.71 9.72
CA PHE A 63 8.31 6.65 8.26
C PHE A 63 9.08 5.43 7.76
N VAL A 64 9.94 4.82 8.56
CA VAL A 64 10.51 3.51 8.21
C VAL A 64 9.67 2.38 8.79
N PHE A 65 9.65 2.21 10.10
CA PHE A 65 9.11 1.00 10.72
C PHE A 65 7.57 0.90 10.62
N ILE A 66 6.82 1.90 11.10
CA ILE A 66 5.36 1.87 11.09
C ILE A 66 4.80 1.88 9.67
N GLN A 67 5.33 2.73 8.77
CA GLN A 67 4.97 2.71 7.34
C GLN A 67 5.23 1.33 6.73
N GLY A 68 6.39 0.71 6.99
CA GLY A 68 6.74 -0.62 6.48
C GLY A 68 5.72 -1.69 6.89
N ILE A 69 5.30 -1.68 8.16
CA ILE A 69 4.23 -2.56 8.65
C ILE A 69 2.91 -2.26 7.94
N ALA A 70 2.55 -0.98 7.79
CA ALA A 70 1.32 -0.57 7.13
C ALA A 70 1.24 -1.05 5.66
N ILE A 71 2.36 -1.08 4.95
CA ILE A 71 2.46 -1.56 3.56
C ILE A 71 2.09 -3.05 3.45
N ILE A 72 2.53 -3.88 4.39
CA ILE A 72 2.30 -5.34 4.35
C ILE A 72 1.07 -5.80 5.14
N VAL A 73 0.33 -4.89 5.80
CA VAL A 73 -0.76 -5.25 6.72
C VAL A 73 -1.87 -6.09 6.08
N TYR A 74 -2.17 -5.86 4.79
CA TYR A 74 -3.15 -6.66 4.05
C TYR A 74 -2.66 -8.08 3.70
N ARG A 75 -1.35 -8.32 3.79
CA ARG A 75 -0.72 -9.58 3.42
C ARG A 75 -0.69 -10.58 4.57
N LEU A 76 -1.04 -10.14 5.78
CA LEU A 76 -1.14 -10.98 6.96
C LEU A 76 -2.24 -12.04 6.80
N PRO A 77 -1.91 -13.34 6.68
CA PRO A 77 -2.86 -14.40 6.35
C PRO A 77 -3.99 -14.56 7.37
N TRP A 78 -3.72 -14.36 8.66
CA TRP A 78 -4.75 -14.38 9.71
C TRP A 78 -5.77 -13.24 9.59
N THR A 79 -5.49 -12.20 8.80
CA THR A 79 -6.41 -11.09 8.56
C THR A 79 -7.28 -11.27 7.32
N TRP A 80 -7.04 -12.31 6.51
CA TRP A 80 -7.78 -12.52 5.25
C TRP A 80 -9.27 -12.77 5.46
N LYS A 81 -9.64 -13.33 6.61
CA LYS A 81 -11.04 -13.52 7.03
C LYS A 81 -11.63 -12.33 7.78
N CYS A 82 -10.81 -11.34 8.17
CA CYS A 82 -11.29 -10.14 8.84
C CYS A 82 -12.01 -9.21 7.86
N SER A 83 -12.88 -8.32 8.37
CA SER A 83 -13.53 -7.30 7.56
C SER A 83 -12.52 -6.50 6.73
N LYS A 84 -12.79 -6.34 5.44
CA LYS A 84 -11.95 -5.51 4.57
C LYS A 84 -11.99 -4.05 4.97
N LEU A 85 -13.14 -3.58 5.45
CA LEU A 85 -13.27 -2.23 6.00
C LEU A 85 -12.38 -2.04 7.23
N LEU A 86 -12.36 -3.03 8.14
CA LEU A 86 -11.46 -3.00 9.30
C LEU A 86 -9.99 -2.91 8.87
N MET A 87 -9.57 -3.72 7.89
CA MET A 87 -8.19 -3.67 7.40
C MET A 87 -7.85 -2.34 6.70
N LYS A 88 -8.83 -1.68 6.07
CA LYS A 88 -8.67 -0.31 5.57
C LYS A 88 -8.45 0.70 6.68
N PHE A 89 -9.21 0.61 7.77
CA PHE A 89 -8.99 1.45 8.94
C PHE A 89 -7.62 1.22 9.58
N ILE A 90 -7.18 -0.04 9.72
CA ILE A 90 -5.85 -0.34 10.26
C ILE A 90 -4.75 0.22 9.33
N HIS A 91 -4.84 -0.01 8.03
CA HIS A 91 -3.88 0.54 7.06
C HIS A 91 -3.85 2.07 7.10
N ALA A 92 -5.01 2.73 7.04
CA ALA A 92 -5.10 4.19 7.10
C ALA A 92 -4.56 4.72 8.45
N GLY A 93 -4.94 4.11 9.57
CA GLY A 93 -4.51 4.51 10.91
C GLY A 93 -3.00 4.40 11.09
N LEU A 94 -2.38 3.29 10.69
CA LEU A 94 -0.93 3.13 10.75
C LEU A 94 -0.21 4.18 9.89
N ASN A 95 -0.69 4.44 8.67
CA ASN A 95 -0.08 5.45 7.81
C ASN A 95 -0.28 6.88 8.37
N THR A 96 -1.41 7.17 9.02
CA THR A 96 -1.65 8.46 9.69
C THR A 96 -0.73 8.65 10.88
N ILE A 97 -0.52 7.62 11.71
CA ILE A 97 0.43 7.67 12.83
C ILE A 97 1.84 7.97 12.29
N ALA A 98 2.28 7.25 11.26
CA ALA A 98 3.57 7.50 10.61
C ALA A 98 3.70 8.94 10.08
N MET A 99 2.64 9.49 9.48
CA MET A 99 2.62 10.88 9.01
C MET A 99 2.73 11.89 10.15
N ILE A 100 1.98 11.71 11.25
CA ILE A 100 2.06 12.59 12.42
C ILE A 100 3.50 12.61 12.97
N LEU A 101 4.10 11.43 13.15
CA LEU A 101 5.47 11.32 13.65
C LEU A 101 6.48 12.00 12.72
N ALA A 102 6.32 11.85 11.40
CA ALA A 102 7.18 12.53 10.42
C ALA A 102 7.02 14.04 10.47
N ILE A 103 5.79 14.57 10.58
CA ILE A 103 5.57 16.02 10.71
C ILE A 103 6.26 16.54 11.97
N VAL A 104 6.10 15.88 13.11
CA VAL A 104 6.79 16.26 14.37
C VAL A 104 8.31 16.20 14.20
N ALA A 105 8.83 15.20 13.50
CA ALA A 105 10.25 15.07 13.18
C ALA A 105 10.76 16.24 12.33
N LEU A 106 9.98 16.69 11.34
CA LEU A 106 10.33 17.83 10.50
C LEU A 106 10.31 19.12 11.32
N VAL A 107 9.26 19.34 12.13
CA VAL A 107 9.16 20.51 13.00
C VAL A 107 10.40 20.62 13.90
N ALA A 108 10.80 19.54 14.56
CA ALA A 108 12.01 19.52 15.40
C ALA A 108 13.30 19.90 14.63
N ALA A 109 13.41 19.50 13.36
CA ALA A 109 14.56 19.86 12.53
C ALA A 109 14.52 21.34 12.11
N PHE A 110 13.35 21.85 11.72
CA PHE A 110 13.17 23.27 11.38
C PHE A 110 13.37 24.18 12.60
N ASP A 111 12.83 23.82 13.76
CA ASP A 111 12.97 24.58 15.00
C ASP A 111 14.45 24.64 15.43
N PHE A 112 15.17 23.51 15.38
CA PHE A 112 16.62 23.49 15.60
C PHE A 112 17.39 24.41 14.63
N HIS A 113 17.08 24.35 13.33
CA HIS A 113 17.74 25.21 12.35
C HIS A 113 17.44 26.69 12.58
N ASN A 114 16.17 27.03 12.85
CA ASN A 114 15.75 28.40 13.06
C ASN A 114 16.36 28.99 14.33
N ALA A 115 16.36 28.24 15.43
CA ALA A 115 16.99 28.65 16.69
C ALA A 115 18.52 28.82 16.55
N GLY A 116 19.17 27.95 15.75
CA GLY A 116 20.60 27.99 15.47
C GLY A 116 21.01 28.93 14.34
N ASN A 117 20.07 29.60 13.65
CA ASN A 117 20.30 30.37 12.41
C ASN A 117 21.01 29.56 11.30
N TYR A 118 20.73 28.27 11.21
CA TYR A 118 21.20 27.42 10.11
C TYR A 118 20.26 27.55 8.90
N PRO A 119 20.79 27.56 7.66
CA PRO A 119 19.96 27.61 6.46
C PRO A 119 19.12 26.33 6.34
N ASN A 120 17.83 26.50 6.02
CA ASN A 120 16.93 25.40 5.73
C ASN A 120 16.97 25.00 4.25
N MET A 121 16.60 23.75 3.96
CA MET A 121 16.29 23.26 2.60
C MET A 121 17.42 23.45 1.56
N TYR A 122 18.69 23.31 1.95
CA TYR A 122 19.82 23.40 1.02
C TYR A 122 20.42 22.03 0.63
N SER A 123 20.25 21.00 1.47
CA SER A 123 20.84 19.68 1.24
C SER A 123 19.94 18.78 0.37
N LEU A 124 20.53 17.86 -0.40
CA LEU A 124 19.75 16.89 -1.18
C LEU A 124 18.87 16.01 -0.27
N HIS A 125 19.34 15.70 0.94
CA HIS A 125 18.55 15.00 1.97
C HIS A 125 17.24 15.75 2.25
N SER A 126 17.33 17.07 2.47
CA SER A 126 16.15 17.90 2.75
C SER A 126 15.19 17.99 1.55
N TRP A 127 15.71 18.11 0.32
CA TRP A 127 14.88 18.20 -0.89
C TRP A 127 14.10 16.91 -1.15
N ILE A 128 14.79 15.77 -1.12
CA ILE A 128 14.15 14.46 -1.32
C ILE A 128 13.24 14.12 -0.13
N GLY A 129 13.65 14.46 1.10
CA GLY A 129 12.85 14.25 2.31
C GLY A 129 11.53 15.01 2.31
N LEU A 130 11.55 16.32 2.04
CA LEU A 130 10.32 17.10 1.95
C LEU A 130 9.43 16.62 0.81
N THR A 131 10.02 16.27 -0.34
CA THR A 131 9.29 15.68 -1.48
C THR A 131 8.58 14.39 -1.05
N ALA A 132 9.27 13.49 -0.34
CA ALA A 132 8.69 12.24 0.15
C ALA A 132 7.53 12.50 1.12
N VAL A 133 7.65 13.46 2.04
CA VAL A 133 6.57 13.85 2.97
C VAL A 133 5.36 14.39 2.20
N ILE A 134 5.55 15.28 1.23
CA ILE A 134 4.47 15.82 0.40
C ILE A 134 3.74 14.70 -0.36
N PHE A 135 4.48 13.83 -1.04
CA PHE A 135 3.88 12.70 -1.76
C PHE A 135 3.18 11.72 -0.82
N TYR A 136 3.71 11.49 0.38
CA TYR A 136 3.04 10.68 1.39
C TYR A 136 1.73 11.33 1.85
N CYS A 137 1.71 12.64 2.11
CA CYS A 137 0.48 13.38 2.45
C CYS A 137 -0.59 13.20 1.37
N LEU A 138 -0.22 13.39 0.10
CA LEU A 138 -1.12 13.19 -1.04
C LEU A 138 -1.59 11.74 -1.13
N GLN A 139 -0.68 10.77 -0.97
CA GLN A 139 -0.99 9.35 -0.98
C GLN A 139 -1.99 8.97 0.12
N LEU A 140 -1.84 9.52 1.32
CA LEU A 140 -2.75 9.31 2.44
C LEU A 140 -4.12 9.96 2.18
N PHE A 141 -4.13 11.22 1.74
CA PHE A 141 -5.36 11.95 1.42
C PHE A 141 -6.18 11.24 0.33
N PHE A 142 -5.57 10.96 -0.83
CA PHE A 142 -6.25 10.26 -1.92
C PHE A 142 -6.58 8.81 -1.55
N GLY A 143 -5.74 8.16 -0.76
CA GLY A 143 -5.99 6.80 -0.25
C GLY A 143 -7.27 6.73 0.59
N VAL A 144 -7.45 7.67 1.51
CA VAL A 144 -8.67 7.80 2.32
C VAL A 144 -9.87 8.17 1.44
N ALA A 145 -9.76 9.21 0.63
CA ALA A 145 -10.86 9.72 -0.19
C ALA A 145 -11.40 8.69 -1.19
N VAL A 146 -10.52 7.91 -1.82
CA VAL A 146 -10.88 6.96 -2.87
C VAL A 146 -11.19 5.56 -2.33
N PHE A 147 -10.37 5.05 -1.40
CA PHE A 147 -10.45 3.65 -0.98
C PHE A 147 -11.16 3.43 0.36
N LEU A 148 -11.17 4.41 1.27
CA LEU A 148 -11.86 4.27 2.57
C LEU A 148 -13.30 4.81 2.51
N LEU A 149 -13.49 6.02 1.98
CA LEU A 149 -14.82 6.63 1.87
C LEU A 149 -15.69 5.95 0.80
N PRO A 150 -17.03 5.91 0.99
CA PRO A 150 -17.92 5.18 0.09
C PRO A 150 -18.15 5.86 -1.27
N PHE A 151 -17.79 7.14 -1.42
CA PHE A 151 -18.22 8.00 -2.53
C PHE A 151 -17.56 7.70 -3.89
N ALA A 152 -16.38 7.09 -3.91
CA ALA A 152 -15.63 6.90 -5.15
C ALA A 152 -16.20 5.76 -6.02
N PRO A 153 -16.44 6.00 -7.33
CA PRO A 153 -16.90 4.97 -8.27
C PRO A 153 -15.92 3.79 -8.39
N VAL A 154 -16.44 2.60 -8.67
CA VAL A 154 -15.63 1.38 -8.84
C VAL A 154 -14.58 1.53 -9.95
N ARG A 155 -14.94 2.20 -11.06
CA ARG A 155 -14.01 2.47 -12.19
C ARG A 155 -12.81 3.31 -11.74
N LEU A 156 -13.04 4.35 -10.94
CA LEU A 156 -11.99 5.20 -10.41
C LEU A 156 -11.08 4.43 -9.45
N ARG A 157 -11.66 3.63 -8.55
CA ARG A 157 -10.89 2.75 -7.64
C ARG A 157 -10.02 1.76 -8.41
N ALA A 158 -10.54 1.16 -9.47
CA ALA A 158 -9.78 0.23 -10.31
C ALA A 158 -8.62 0.92 -11.05
N ALA A 159 -8.83 2.13 -11.57
CA ALA A 159 -7.81 2.90 -12.28
C ALA A 159 -6.69 3.41 -11.35
N LEU A 160 -7.04 3.85 -10.13
CA LEU A 160 -6.07 4.41 -9.18
C LEU A 160 -5.34 3.36 -8.34
N MET A 161 -5.85 2.14 -8.23
CA MET A 161 -5.22 1.10 -7.41
C MET A 161 -3.76 0.78 -7.81
N PRO A 162 -3.41 0.59 -9.10
CA PRO A 162 -2.02 0.35 -9.49
C PRO A 162 -1.11 1.54 -9.17
N ILE A 163 -1.60 2.77 -9.37
CA ILE A 163 -0.87 4.00 -9.06
C ILE A 163 -0.62 4.07 -7.56
N HIS A 164 -1.64 3.86 -6.73
CA HIS A 164 -1.53 3.85 -5.27
C HIS A 164 -0.52 2.80 -4.77
N VAL A 165 -0.55 1.57 -5.31
CA VAL A 165 0.42 0.54 -4.92
C VAL A 165 1.83 0.94 -5.34
N TYR A 166 2.03 1.36 -6.59
CA TYR A 166 3.35 1.77 -7.09
C TYR A 166 3.92 2.96 -6.31
N SER A 167 3.14 4.04 -6.17
CA SER A 167 3.56 5.24 -5.46
C SER A 167 3.90 4.94 -4.00
N GLY A 168 3.11 4.10 -3.32
CA GLY A 168 3.37 3.72 -1.92
C GLY A 168 4.72 3.00 -1.73
N LEU A 169 5.07 2.09 -2.65
CA LEU A 169 6.36 1.38 -2.61
C LEU A 169 7.51 2.31 -2.98
N THR A 170 7.32 3.18 -3.97
CA THR A 170 8.34 4.17 -4.38
C THR A 170 8.61 5.18 -3.27
N ILE A 171 7.57 5.73 -2.63
CA ILE A 171 7.72 6.63 -1.46
C ILE A 171 8.50 5.94 -0.36
N PHE A 172 8.17 4.68 -0.03
CA PHE A 172 8.88 3.93 1.00
C PHE A 172 10.37 3.73 0.67
N ALA A 173 10.70 3.34 -0.58
CA ALA A 173 12.08 3.23 -1.00
C ALA A 173 12.83 4.58 -0.91
N THR A 174 12.18 5.67 -1.32
CA THR A 174 12.72 7.03 -1.18
C THR A 174 12.95 7.40 0.28
N VAL A 175 12.04 7.05 1.19
CA VAL A 175 12.22 7.31 2.63
C VAL A 175 13.44 6.56 3.20
N ILE A 176 13.67 5.31 2.79
CA ILE A 176 14.89 4.58 3.16
C ILE A 176 16.13 5.35 2.65
N ALA A 177 16.17 5.71 1.37
CA ALA A 177 17.29 6.44 0.78
C ALA A 177 17.55 7.78 1.50
N THR A 178 16.51 8.57 1.74
CA THR A 178 16.60 9.83 2.48
C THR A 178 17.11 9.62 3.91
N SER A 179 16.68 8.55 4.58
CA SER A 179 17.15 8.22 5.94
C SER A 179 18.65 7.92 5.96
N LEU A 180 19.17 7.19 4.97
CA LEU A 180 20.60 6.92 4.84
C LEU A 180 21.40 8.19 4.57
N MET A 181 20.87 9.08 3.73
CA MET A 181 21.48 10.39 3.48
C MET A 181 21.52 11.23 4.75
N GLY A 182 20.42 11.29 5.51
CA GLY A 182 20.34 12.06 6.77
C GLY A 182 21.26 11.51 7.85
N ILE A 183 21.38 10.18 7.96
CA ILE A 183 22.38 9.52 8.82
C ILE A 183 23.79 9.94 8.41
N THR A 184 24.12 9.84 7.13
CA THR A 184 25.45 10.17 6.61
C THR A 184 25.79 11.64 6.86
N GLU A 185 24.88 12.55 6.54
CA GLU A 185 24.99 13.99 6.78
C GLU A 185 25.22 14.28 8.27
N LYS A 186 24.42 13.68 9.15
CA LYS A 186 24.55 13.88 10.60
C LYS A 186 25.90 13.39 11.13
N LEU A 187 26.35 12.19 10.73
CA LEU A 187 27.63 11.65 11.19
C LEU A 187 28.80 12.52 10.74
N LEU A 188 28.80 12.99 9.48
CA LEU A 188 29.83 13.89 8.95
C LEU A 188 29.88 15.22 9.71
N PHE A 189 28.73 15.74 10.15
CA PHE A 189 28.68 16.99 10.90
C PHE A 189 29.16 16.86 12.34
N VAL A 190 28.80 15.77 13.02
CA VAL A 190 29.03 15.65 14.48
C VAL A 190 30.31 14.91 14.86
N LEU A 191 30.85 14.06 13.98
CA LEU A 191 32.07 13.29 14.24
C LEU A 191 33.28 13.95 13.58
N GLN A 192 33.75 15.01 14.22
CA GLN A 192 34.96 15.73 13.80
C GLN A 192 36.21 15.29 14.57
N ASN A 193 36.07 14.98 15.87
CA ASN A 193 37.16 14.54 16.74
C ASN A 193 36.64 13.57 17.82
N PRO A 194 36.90 12.25 17.72
CA PRO A 194 37.50 11.56 16.57
C PRO A 194 36.69 11.75 15.28
N SER A 195 37.37 11.72 14.13
CA SER A 195 36.74 11.91 12.83
C SER A 195 35.89 10.69 12.47
N TYR A 196 34.84 10.88 11.66
CA TYR A 196 34.05 9.78 11.11
C TYR A 196 34.90 8.73 10.39
N SER A 197 35.96 9.15 9.68
CA SER A 197 36.91 8.26 8.97
C SER A 197 37.64 7.29 9.89
N ASP A 198 37.81 7.66 11.16
CA ASP A 198 38.52 6.84 12.15
C ASP A 198 37.64 5.71 12.69
N SER A 199 36.39 5.63 12.22
CA SER A 199 35.40 4.63 12.60
C SER A 199 35.20 4.54 14.13
N PRO A 200 34.91 5.66 14.82
CA PRO A 200 34.64 5.62 16.25
C PRO A 200 33.40 4.73 16.56
N PRO A 201 33.22 4.25 17.80
CA PRO A 201 32.12 3.35 18.14
C PRO A 201 30.73 3.84 17.72
N GLU A 202 30.48 5.15 17.80
CA GLU A 202 29.24 5.78 17.30
C GLU A 202 29.07 5.57 15.79
N ALA A 203 30.11 5.80 15.00
CA ALA A 203 30.09 5.63 13.55
C ALA A 203 29.74 4.19 13.17
N ILE A 204 30.37 3.21 13.83
CA ILE A 204 30.11 1.78 13.58
C ILE A 204 28.66 1.44 13.91
N LEU A 205 28.16 1.86 15.08
CA LEU A 205 26.79 1.59 15.50
C LEU A 205 25.77 2.17 14.52
N VAL A 206 25.96 3.42 14.10
CA VAL A 206 25.01 4.13 13.24
C VAL A 206 25.12 3.64 11.78
N ASN A 207 26.29 3.20 11.32
CA ASN A 207 26.43 2.51 10.04
C ASN A 207 25.71 1.15 10.04
N CYS A 208 25.82 0.37 11.13
CA CYS A 208 25.04 -0.85 11.32
C CYS A 208 23.54 -0.57 11.29
N LEU A 209 23.08 0.51 11.94
CA LEU A 209 21.69 0.98 11.83
C LEU A 209 21.31 1.24 10.37
N GLY A 210 22.14 1.96 9.59
CA GLY A 210 21.92 2.18 8.16
C GLY A 210 21.73 0.88 7.37
N PHE A 211 22.59 -0.11 7.58
CA PHE A 211 22.44 -1.43 6.96
C PHE A 211 21.12 -2.13 7.35
N LEU A 212 20.73 -2.05 8.62
CA LEU A 212 19.47 -2.62 9.08
C LEU A 212 18.26 -1.95 8.43
N LEU A 213 18.29 -0.63 8.18
CA LEU A 213 17.22 0.06 7.44
C LEU A 213 17.11 -0.48 6.00
N VAL A 214 18.23 -0.73 5.32
CA VAL A 214 18.25 -1.31 3.96
C VAL A 214 17.70 -2.74 3.97
N ILE A 215 18.12 -3.57 4.94
CA ILE A 215 17.62 -4.95 5.08
C ILE A 215 16.12 -4.94 5.36
N PHE A 216 15.65 -4.12 6.30
CA PHE A 216 14.23 -3.96 6.60
C PHE A 216 13.44 -3.52 5.37
N GLY A 217 13.89 -2.48 4.68
CA GLY A 217 13.24 -1.98 3.46
C GLY A 217 13.14 -3.07 2.39
N SER A 218 14.22 -3.83 2.19
CA SER A 218 14.26 -4.94 1.23
C SER A 218 13.28 -6.07 1.58
N LEU A 219 13.20 -6.44 2.86
CA LEU A 219 12.24 -7.45 3.34
C LEU A 219 10.80 -7.01 3.11
N ILE A 220 10.46 -5.77 3.46
CA ILE A 220 9.12 -5.21 3.27
C ILE A 220 8.77 -5.18 1.78
N LEU A 221 9.64 -4.67 0.91
CA LEU A 221 9.41 -4.61 -0.53
C LEU A 221 9.28 -6.01 -1.16
N TRP A 222 10.09 -6.97 -0.71
CA TRP A 222 9.99 -8.36 -1.14
C TRP A 222 8.64 -8.96 -0.75
N MET A 223 8.21 -8.81 0.50
CA MET A 223 6.91 -9.28 0.95
C MET A 223 5.76 -8.58 0.22
N ALA A 224 5.89 -7.28 -0.01
CA ALA A 224 4.91 -6.45 -0.68
C ALA A 224 4.75 -6.76 -2.18
N SER A 225 5.71 -7.43 -2.81
CA SER A 225 5.70 -7.76 -4.24
C SER A 225 5.25 -9.20 -4.55
N ARG A 226 5.13 -10.09 -3.55
CA ARG A 226 4.71 -11.49 -3.79
C ARG A 226 3.23 -11.60 -4.20
N PRO A 227 2.90 -12.12 -5.40
CA PRO A 227 1.51 -12.24 -5.83
C PRO A 227 0.68 -13.21 -4.97
N HIS A 228 1.26 -14.33 -4.55
CA HIS A 228 0.58 -15.38 -3.75
C HIS A 228 0.34 -14.99 -2.29
N TRP A 229 0.96 -13.90 -1.79
CA TRP A 229 0.66 -13.31 -0.47
C TRP A 229 -0.32 -12.14 -0.53
N LYS A 230 -0.83 -11.80 -1.73
CA LYS A 230 -1.83 -10.76 -1.86
C LYS A 230 -3.13 -11.23 -1.19
N ARG A 231 -3.78 -10.35 -0.43
CA ARG A 231 -5.10 -10.64 0.16
C ARG A 231 -6.04 -11.17 -0.93
N PRO A 232 -6.72 -12.32 -0.72
CA PRO A 232 -7.71 -12.82 -1.65
C PRO A 232 -8.79 -11.76 -1.95
N PRO A 233 -9.25 -11.64 -3.20
CA PRO A 233 -10.42 -10.83 -3.50
C PRO A 233 -11.61 -11.35 -2.67
N GLU A 234 -12.50 -10.44 -2.25
CA GLU A 234 -13.77 -10.87 -1.68
C GLU A 234 -14.51 -11.67 -2.74
N GLU A 235 -14.86 -12.93 -2.44
CA GLU A 235 -15.85 -13.64 -3.24
C GLU A 235 -17.10 -12.77 -3.19
N ASN A 236 -17.54 -12.26 -4.34
CA ASN A 236 -18.83 -11.59 -4.44
C ASN A 236 -19.87 -12.59 -3.93
N THR A 237 -20.39 -12.37 -2.72
CA THR A 237 -21.47 -13.15 -2.15
C THR A 237 -22.65 -13.07 -3.10
N LYS A 238 -22.83 -14.11 -3.93
CA LYS A 238 -24.07 -14.48 -4.62
C LYS A 238 -24.93 -13.30 -5.13
N ILE A 239 -24.54 -12.64 -6.22
CA ILE A 239 -25.52 -11.95 -7.08
C ILE A 239 -25.20 -12.30 -8.53
N LEU A 240 -25.75 -13.44 -8.95
CA LEU A 240 -26.11 -13.90 -10.30
C LEU A 240 -26.31 -15.42 -10.24
N ARG A 241 -27.24 -15.87 -9.38
CA ARG A 241 -28.07 -16.99 -9.78
C ARG A 241 -29.27 -16.36 -10.47
N PRO A 242 -29.49 -16.55 -11.78
CA PRO A 242 -30.81 -16.33 -12.34
C PRO A 242 -31.77 -17.22 -11.55
N ILE A 243 -32.70 -16.60 -10.83
CA ILE A 243 -33.89 -17.29 -10.34
C ILE A 243 -34.70 -17.55 -11.61
N GLY A 244 -34.59 -18.76 -12.15
CA GLY A 244 -35.21 -19.10 -13.42
C GLY A 244 -34.67 -20.40 -14.00
N ALA A 245 -34.78 -21.48 -13.24
CA ALA A 245 -34.69 -22.83 -13.78
C ALA A 245 -35.59 -23.74 -12.95
N THR A 246 -36.88 -23.71 -13.28
CA THR A 246 -37.79 -24.83 -13.03
C THR A 246 -37.26 -26.04 -13.82
N PRO A 247 -37.01 -27.20 -13.20
CA PRO A 247 -36.81 -28.44 -13.93
C PRO A 247 -38.19 -28.99 -14.27
N GLU A 248 -38.60 -28.84 -15.53
CA GLU A 248 -39.70 -29.59 -16.13
C GLU A 248 -39.12 -30.81 -16.85
N GLY A 249 -39.72 -31.99 -16.63
CA GLY A 249 -39.52 -33.15 -17.49
C GLY A 249 -38.84 -34.36 -16.85
N THR A 250 -39.61 -35.18 -16.12
CA THR A 250 -39.45 -36.64 -16.22
C THR A 250 -40.84 -37.25 -16.29
N GLU A 251 -41.04 -37.99 -17.38
CA GLU A 251 -42.26 -38.61 -17.85
C GLU A 251 -42.81 -39.62 -16.83
N ALA A 252 -44.14 -39.62 -16.66
CA ALA A 252 -44.87 -40.78 -16.17
C ALA A 252 -46.24 -40.82 -16.86
N GLU A 253 -46.35 -41.85 -17.70
CA GLU A 253 -47.47 -42.36 -18.46
C GLU A 253 -48.73 -42.61 -17.60
N SER A 254 -49.90 -42.14 -18.04
CA SER A 254 -51.15 -42.89 -17.89
C SER A 254 -52.24 -42.38 -18.84
N THR A 255 -52.77 -43.34 -19.59
CA THR A 255 -53.95 -43.37 -20.45
C THR A 255 -55.20 -42.70 -19.86
N MET A 256 -55.97 -42.00 -20.71
CA MET A 256 -57.42 -42.25 -20.94
C MET A 256 -57.96 -41.41 -22.10
N THR A 257 -58.84 -42.06 -22.85
CA THR A 257 -59.58 -41.75 -24.08
C THR A 257 -60.57 -40.57 -24.00
N ASN A 258 -60.76 -39.79 -25.07
CA ASN A 258 -61.94 -39.87 -25.98
C ASN A 258 -62.05 -38.70 -27.00
N ASN A 259 -62.39 -39.08 -28.24
CA ASN A 259 -63.16 -38.43 -29.32
C ASN A 259 -63.55 -36.93 -29.22
N SER A 260 -63.29 -36.15 -30.29
CA SER A 260 -64.24 -35.92 -31.41
C SER A 260 -63.85 -34.74 -32.33
N ASN A 261 -63.89 -35.01 -33.65
CA ASN A 261 -64.33 -34.21 -34.80
C ASN A 261 -63.87 -32.75 -35.07
N ALA A 262 -63.31 -32.58 -36.30
CA ALA A 262 -63.59 -31.56 -37.35
C ALA A 262 -63.67 -30.06 -36.93
N ASP A 263 -63.09 -29.07 -37.62
CA ASP A 263 -63.20 -28.73 -39.04
C ASP A 263 -62.27 -27.50 -39.35
N LYS A 264 -62.15 -27.19 -40.63
CA LYS A 264 -61.33 -26.18 -41.35
C LYS A 264 -61.30 -24.74 -40.78
N SER A 265 -60.21 -24.01 -41.07
CA SER A 265 -60.15 -22.90 -42.06
C SER A 265 -59.09 -21.81 -41.73
N ASP A 266 -58.21 -21.54 -42.70
CA ASP A 266 -57.51 -20.25 -42.95
C ASP A 266 -58.48 -19.30 -43.71
N PRO A 267 -58.28 -17.96 -43.94
CA PRO A 267 -56.99 -17.23 -44.04
C PRO A 267 -56.95 -15.70 -43.63
N ARG A 268 -55.75 -15.08 -43.75
CA ARG A 268 -55.43 -13.69 -44.22
C ARG A 268 -55.89 -12.43 -43.42
N SER A 269 -54.91 -11.60 -43.00
CA SER A 269 -54.43 -10.39 -43.73
C SER A 269 -53.87 -9.26 -42.83
N ASN A 270 -52.82 -8.61 -43.35
CA ASN A 270 -52.37 -7.21 -43.17
C ASN A 270 -51.91 -6.75 -41.76
N THR A 271 -50.80 -6.02 -41.56
CA THR A 271 -50.35 -4.82 -42.31
C THR A 271 -48.87 -4.50 -42.00
N GLU A 272 -48.20 -3.91 -43.00
CA GLU A 272 -46.89 -3.20 -43.00
C GLU A 272 -46.75 -2.18 -41.85
N ALA A 273 -45.59 -1.70 -41.40
CA ALA A 273 -44.38 -1.23 -42.07
C ALA A 273 -43.19 -1.25 -41.07
N ALA A 274 -42.01 -1.78 -41.38
CA ALA A 274 -40.95 -1.27 -42.26
C ALA A 274 -40.23 0.01 -41.78
N ARG A 275 -39.05 -0.15 -41.16
CA ARG A 275 -37.80 0.60 -41.46
C ARG A 275 -36.59 -0.11 -40.84
N LYS A 276 -36.02 -1.12 -41.53
CA LYS A 276 -34.77 -1.11 -42.33
C LYS A 276 -33.50 -0.70 -41.53
N GLN A 277 -32.66 -1.70 -41.19
CA GLN A 277 -31.43 -2.16 -41.92
C GLN A 277 -30.24 -1.22 -41.64
N ASN A 278 -29.20 -1.58 -40.89
CA ASN A 278 -28.24 -2.69 -40.99
C ASN A 278 -27.36 -2.64 -42.26
N ILE A 279 -26.14 -2.10 -42.15
CA ILE A 279 -24.98 -2.27 -43.06
C ILE A 279 -23.73 -2.16 -42.16
N LYS A 280 -23.05 -3.27 -41.81
CA LYS A 280 -21.95 -3.97 -42.50
C LYS A 280 -20.63 -3.17 -42.54
N PHE A 281 -19.67 -3.64 -41.73
CA PHE A 281 -18.25 -3.34 -41.81
C PHE A 281 -17.63 -4.12 -42.99
N ASP A 282 -16.72 -3.49 -43.72
CA ASP A 282 -15.52 -4.13 -44.28
C ASP A 282 -14.45 -3.08 -44.63
N GLU A 283 -13.21 -3.56 -44.63
CA GLU A 283 -11.90 -2.91 -44.61
C GLU A 283 -11.55 -1.98 -45.78
N ALA A 284 -10.59 -1.07 -45.50
CA ALA A 284 -9.27 -0.96 -46.15
C ALA A 284 -8.86 0.50 -46.42
N GLY A 285 -7.63 0.85 -46.03
CA GLY A 285 -7.02 2.13 -46.44
C GLY A 285 -5.76 2.52 -45.69
N GLN A 286 -4.62 1.94 -46.08
CA GLN A 286 -3.27 2.43 -45.79
C GLN A 286 -3.08 3.91 -46.16
N ARG A 287 -2.22 4.64 -45.42
CA ARG A 287 -1.00 5.29 -45.96
C ARG A 287 -0.24 6.10 -44.91
N THR A 288 1.06 5.82 -44.84
CA THR A 288 2.19 6.66 -44.41
C THR A 288 2.15 8.10 -44.93
N THR A 289 2.62 9.07 -44.12
CA THR A 289 3.77 9.97 -44.40
C THR A 289 4.02 10.96 -43.25
N MET A 290 5.32 11.21 -43.00
CA MET A 290 6.01 12.19 -42.13
C MET A 290 5.99 11.97 -40.61
#